data_AF-A0A1Y5EE06-F1
#
_entry.id   AF-A0A1Y5EE06-F1
#
_cell.length_a   1.000
_cell.length_b   1.000
_cell.length_c   1.000
_cell.angle_alpha   90.00
_cell.angle_beta   90.00
_cell.angle_gamma   90.00
#
_symmetry.space_group_name_H-M   'P 1'
#
loop_
_entity.id
_entity.type
_entity.pdbx_description
1 polymer ?
#
loop_
_entity_poly.entity_id
_entity_poly.type
_entity_poly.pdbx_seq_one_letter_code
_entity_poly.pdbx_strand_id
1 'polypeptide(L)' 'MDNWLAIFIIVITVVIIIGNLSTFQKSSKQKMRNKSLNDREETLPRTHKSTHKMKSIEKNKP' A
#
# COMPACT_ATOMS: atom_id res chain seq x y z
N MET A 1 49.45 0.63 1.36
CA MET A 1 48.53 -0.26 2.11
C MET A 1 47.24 0.50 2.39
N ASP A 2 46.65 1.08 1.34
CA ASP A 2 45.84 2.30 1.49
C ASP A 2 44.37 2.08 1.08
N ASN A 3 44.07 0.88 0.56
CA ASN A 3 42.74 0.49 0.12
C ASN A 3 41.92 -0.20 1.21
N TRP A 4 42.53 -0.58 2.34
CA TRP A 4 41.83 -1.28 3.42
C TRP A 4 40.71 -0.42 4.04
N LEU A 5 40.94 0.88 4.19
CA LEU A 5 39.94 1.84 4.66
C LEU A 5 38.76 1.97 3.68
N ALA A 6 39.05 2.05 2.37
CA ALA A 6 38.02 2.15 1.34
C ALA A 6 37.13 0.90 1.30
N ILE A 7 37.74 -0.29 1.40
CA ILE A 7 37.01 -1.57 1.47
C ILE A 7 36.11 -1.60 2.72
N PHE A 8 36.62 -1.15 3.87
CA PHE A 8 35.86 -1.11 5.12
C PHE A 8 34.61 -0.21 5.04
N ILE A 9 34.73 0.98 4.45
CA ILE A 9 33.61 1.91 4.26
C ILE A 9 32.53 1.32 3.34
N ILE A 10 32.94 0.63 2.27
CA ILE A 10 32.01 -0.03 1.35
C ILE A 10 31.23 -1.13 2.08
N VAL A 11 31.92 -1.97 2.86
CA VAL A 11 31.28 -3.04 3.63
C VAL A 11 30.27 -2.49 4.63
N ILE A 12 30.63 -1.44 5.38
CA ILE A 12 29.70 -0.79 6.33
C ILE A 12 28.46 -0.25 5.61
N THR A 13 28.66 0.42 4.48
CA THR A 13 27.56 1.01 3.71
C THR A 13 26.60 -0.06 3.21
N VAL A 14 27.12 -1.17 2.69
CA VAL A 14 26.33 -2.33 2.25
C VAL A 14 25.59 -2.98 3.42
N VAL A 15 26.24 -3.13 4.58
CA VAL A 15 25.61 -3.69 5.79
C VAL A 15 24.50 -2.80 6.32
N ILE A 16 24.62 -1.47 6.25
CA ILE A 16 23.53 -0.55 6.65
C ILE A 16 22.36 -0.64 5.67
N ILE A 17 22.62 -0.68 4.36
CA ILE A 17 21.57 -0.81 3.34
C ILE A 17 20.85 -2.17 3.48
N ILE A 18 21.59 -3.27 3.61
CA ILE A 18 21.02 -4.62 3.79
C ILE A 18 20.38 -4.79 5.18
N GLY A 19 20.99 -4.21 6.23
CA GLY A 19 20.43 -4.19 7.57
C GLY A 19 19.09 -3.45 7.63
N ASN A 20 18.97 -2.35 6.88
CA ASN A 20 17.71 -1.65 6.66
C ASN A 20 16.77 -2.40 5.69
N LEU A 21 17.31 -3.17 4.74
CA LEU A 21 16.53 -4.08 3.89
C LEU A 21 15.82 -5.18 4.72
N SER A 22 16.43 -5.64 5.82
CA SER A 22 15.79 -6.57 6.77
C SER A 22 14.53 -5.97 7.40
N THR A 23 14.54 -4.68 7.71
CA THR A 23 13.32 -3.95 8.14
C THR A 23 12.34 -3.71 6.98
N PHE A 24 12.81 -3.59 5.75
CA PHE A 24 11.96 -3.51 4.55
C PHE A 24 11.18 -4.80 4.31
N GLN A 25 11.78 -5.98 4.55
CA GLN A 25 11.05 -7.26 4.55
C GLN A 25 9.95 -7.28 5.62
N LYS A 26 10.17 -6.66 6.78
CA LYS A 26 9.17 -6.60 7.88
C LYS A 26 7.94 -5.77 7.48
N SER A 27 8.13 -4.67 6.74
CA SER A 27 7.03 -3.87 6.17
C SER A 27 6.34 -4.60 5.01
N SER A 28 7.10 -5.25 4.12
CA SER A 28 6.53 -6.03 3.00
C SER A 28 5.76 -7.28 3.44
N LYS A 29 6.05 -7.84 4.63
CA LYS A 29 5.32 -8.97 5.21
C LYS A 29 3.96 -8.56 5.79
N GLN A 30 3.69 -7.26 5.95
CA GLN A 30 2.36 -6.79 6.26
C GLN A 30 1.48 -7.00 5.03
N LYS A 31 0.68 -8.07 5.04
CA LYS A 31 -0.24 -8.40 3.96
C LYS A 31 -1.14 -7.19 3.67
N MET A 32 -0.94 -6.56 2.51
CA MET A 32 -1.87 -5.55 2.01
C MET A 32 -3.26 -6.19 1.93
N ARG A 33 -4.25 -5.60 2.60
CA ARG A 33 -5.57 -6.21 2.72
C ARG A 33 -6.17 -6.35 1.31
N ASN A 34 -6.47 -7.59 0.90
CA ASN A 34 -6.98 -7.91 -0.44
C ASN A 34 -8.31 -7.22 -0.81
N LYS A 35 -9.06 -6.74 0.19
CA LYS A 35 -10.35 -6.05 0.01
C LYS A 35 -10.32 -4.70 0.72
N SER A 36 -10.91 -3.66 0.13
CA SER A 36 -11.09 -2.39 0.84
C SER A 36 -12.01 -2.57 2.05
N LEU A 37 -11.98 -1.64 3.02
CA LEU A 37 -12.95 -1.64 4.13
C LEU A 37 -14.39 -1.56 3.62
N ASN A 38 -14.57 -0.89 2.49
CA ASN A 38 -15.88 -0.67 1.88
C ASN A 38 -16.34 -1.86 1.02
N ASP A 39 -15.45 -2.80 0.71
CA ASP A 39 -15.73 -3.98 -0.12
C ASP A 39 -15.97 -5.25 0.72
N ARG A 40 -16.16 -5.07 2.04
CA ARG A 40 -16.48 -6.18 2.92
C ARG A 40 -17.92 -6.61 2.70
N GLU A 41 -18.20 -7.89 2.85
CA GLU A 41 -19.57 -8.43 2.72
C GLU A 41 -20.54 -7.85 3.77
N GLU A 42 -20.00 -7.30 4.86
CA GLU A 42 -20.76 -6.54 5.86
C GLU A 42 -21.15 -5.13 5.41
N THR A 43 -20.39 -4.52 4.49
CA THR A 43 -20.60 -3.17 3.96
C THR A 43 -21.23 -3.18 2.57
N LEU A 44 -21.11 -4.29 1.84
CA LEU A 44 -21.82 -4.48 0.58
C LEU A 44 -23.32 -4.64 0.87
N PRO A 45 -24.19 -4.08 0.02
CA PRO A 45 -25.63 -4.17 0.22
C PRO A 45 -26.06 -5.65 0.22
N ARG A 46 -26.52 -6.17 1.36
CA ARG A 46 -27.01 -7.55 1.57
C ARG A 46 -28.28 -7.90 0.80
N THR A 47 -28.72 -7.01 -0.09
CA THR A 47 -29.95 -7.16 -0.83
C THR A 47 -29.62 -6.97 -2.31
N HIS A 48 -30.08 -7.88 -3.18
CA HIS A 48 -30.08 -7.70 -4.64
C HIS A 48 -30.99 -6.55 -5.12
N LYS A 49 -31.34 -5.62 -4.23
CA LYS A 49 -32.14 -4.44 -4.57
C LYS A 49 -31.23 -3.46 -5.30
N SER A 50 -31.70 -2.99 -6.45
CA SER A 50 -31.05 -1.90 -7.18
C SER A 50 -30.79 -0.73 -6.23
N THR A 51 -29.57 -0.18 -6.26
CA THR A 51 -29.25 1.06 -5.55
C THR A 51 -30.24 2.13 -5.98
N HIS A 52 -30.89 2.79 -5.02
CA HIS A 52 -31.81 3.89 -5.34
C HIS A 52 -31.01 5.01 -6.02
N LYS A 53 -31.25 5.23 -7.31
CA LYS A 53 -30.66 6.35 -8.04
C LYS A 53 -31.55 7.57 -7.87
N MET A 54 -30.99 8.65 -7.34
CA MET A 54 -31.67 9.95 -7.38
C MET A 54 -31.88 10.35 -8.84
N LYS A 55 -33.07 10.88 -9.14
CA LYS A 55 -33.34 11.47 -10.45
C LYS A 55 -32.36 12.63 -10.65
N SER A 56 -31.65 12.61 -11.78
CA SER A 56 -30.83 13.75 -12.18
C SER A 56 -31.77 14.95 -12.37
N ILE A 57 -31.55 16.02 -11.61
CA ILE A 57 -32.25 17.27 -11.85
C ILE A 57 -31.58 17.87 -13.09
N GLU A 58 -32.31 17.94 -14.19
CA GLU A 58 -31.85 18.67 -15.37
C GLU A 58 -31.72 20.15 -15.00
N LYS A 59 -30.47 20.61 -14.81
CA LYS A 59 -30.15 21.99 -14.42
C LYS A 59 -30.44 23.01 -15.54
N ASN A 60 -30.88 22.55 -16.71
CA ASN A 60 -31.18 23.38 -17.87
C ASN A 60 -32.51 22.95 -18.48
N LYS A 61 -33.60 23.39 -17.87
CA LYS A 61 -34.89 23.54 -18.56
C LYS A 61 -35.13 25.06 -18.66
N PRO A 62 -35.40 25.60 -19.86
CA PRO A 62 -35.56 27.04 -20.07
C PRO A 62 -36.71 27.63 -19.25
#